data_AF-A0A7K3X9N8-F1
#
_entry.id   AF-A0A7K3X9N8-F1
#
_cell.length_a   1.000
_cell.length_b   1.000
_cell.length_c   1.000
_cell.angle_alpha   90.00
_cell.angle_beta   90.00
_cell.angle_gamma   90.00
#
_symmetry.space_group_name_H-M   'P 1'
#
loop_
_entity.id
_entity.type
_entity.pdbx_description
1 polymer ?
#
loop_
_entity_poly.entity_id
_entity_poly.type
_entity_poly.pdbx_seq_one_letter_code
_entity_poly.pdbx_strand_id
1 'polypeptide(L)'
;MDRRLAVDQDSVERGLASLVLTVIELLRQLMERQALRRVDLGDLSDEQVERIGSTLMALEEQMTQLRDYFGLSPEDLNLDLGPLGPLLPTD
;
A
#
# COMPACT_ATOMS: atom_id res chain seq x y z
N MET A 1 21.17 -12.30 -33.04
CA MET A 1 21.57 -12.19 -31.62
C MET A 1 20.32 -11.83 -30.84
N ASP A 2 19.53 -12.84 -30.52
CA ASP A 2 18.27 -12.70 -29.80
C ASP A 2 18.56 -12.18 -28.40
N ARG A 3 18.41 -10.86 -28.24
CA ARG A 3 18.36 -10.21 -26.93
C ARG A 3 17.00 -10.50 -26.31
N ARG A 4 16.71 -11.79 -26.08
CA ARG A 4 15.60 -12.18 -25.22
C ARG A 4 15.93 -11.57 -23.87
N LEU A 5 15.11 -10.59 -23.52
CA LEU A 5 14.90 -10.04 -22.20
C LEU A 5 14.90 -11.15 -21.16
N ALA A 6 16.08 -11.59 -20.74
CA ALA A 6 16.29 -12.08 -19.39
C ALA A 6 16.27 -10.84 -18.50
N VAL A 7 15.11 -10.16 -18.45
CA VAL A 7 14.80 -9.35 -17.28
C VAL A 7 14.76 -10.39 -16.18
N ASP A 8 15.66 -10.25 -15.22
CA ASP A 8 15.77 -11.15 -14.07
C ASP A 8 14.36 -11.44 -13.55
N GLN A 9 13.90 -12.69 -13.63
CA GLN A 9 12.51 -13.03 -13.30
C GLN A 9 12.19 -12.60 -11.85
N ASP A 10 13.16 -12.76 -10.97
CA ASP A 10 13.13 -12.31 -9.57
C ASP A 10 12.98 -10.78 -9.46
N SER A 11 13.60 -10.01 -10.37
CA SER A 11 13.46 -8.55 -10.41
C SER A 11 12.09 -8.11 -10.92
N VAL A 12 11.47 -8.86 -11.85
CA VAL A 12 10.11 -8.57 -12.32
C VAL A 12 9.09 -8.88 -11.23
N GLU A 13 9.24 -10.02 -10.57
CA GLU A 13 8.37 -10.43 -9.46
C GLU A 13 8.40 -9.40 -8.33
N ARG A 14 9.59 -8.99 -7.88
CA ARG A 14 9.74 -7.94 -6.85
C ARG A 14 9.14 -6.61 -7.29
N GLY A 15 9.35 -6.20 -8.55
CA GLY A 15 8.80 -4.95 -9.09
C GLY A 15 7.27 -4.94 -9.16
N LEU A 16 6.66 -6.06 -9.60
CA LEU A 16 5.21 -6.22 -9.62
C LEU A 16 4.63 -6.26 -8.20
N ALA A 17 5.28 -6.96 -7.28
CA ALA A 17 4.90 -6.99 -5.88
C ALA A 17 4.92 -5.57 -5.28
N SER A 18 5.99 -4.81 -5.52
CA SER A 18 6.09 -3.41 -5.09
C SER A 18 4.93 -2.58 -5.62
N LEU A 19 4.62 -2.65 -6.92
CA LEU A 19 3.51 -1.91 -7.52
C LEU A 19 2.16 -2.26 -6.89
N VAL A 20 1.87 -3.55 -6.71
CA VAL A 20 0.60 -4.01 -6.10
C VAL A 20 0.50 -3.55 -4.65
N LEU A 21 1.58 -3.69 -3.87
CA LEU A 21 1.64 -3.25 -2.49
C LEU A 21 1.49 -1.72 -2.38
N THR A 22 2.07 -0.95 -3.30
CA THR A 22 1.85 0.51 -3.37
C THR A 22 0.37 0.85 -3.59
N VAL A 23 -0.32 0.14 -4.49
CA VAL A 23 -1.76 0.38 -4.74
C VAL A 23 -2.59 0.04 -3.51
N ILE A 24 -2.29 -1.08 -2.84
CA ILE A 24 -2.97 -1.47 -1.60
C ILE A 24 -2.74 -0.43 -0.50
N GLU A 25 -1.51 0.07 -0.36
CA GLU A 25 -1.14 1.10 0.61
C GLU A 25 -1.89 2.42 0.35
N LEU A 26 -1.98 2.83 -0.90
CA LEU A 26 -2.77 4.01 -1.29
C LEU A 26 -4.24 3.86 -0.90
N LEU A 27 -4.83 2.68 -1.14
CA LEU A 27 -6.20 2.38 -0.75
C LEU A 27 -6.37 2.36 0.77
N ARG A 28 -5.40 1.81 1.52
CA ARG A 28 -5.39 1.81 2.99
C ARG A 28 -5.45 3.24 3.52
N GLN A 29 -4.55 4.11 3.06
CA GLN A 29 -4.50 5.52 3.46
C GLN A 29 -5.77 6.29 3.09
N LEU A 30 -6.35 6.02 1.91
CA LEU A 30 -7.61 6.61 1.50
C LEU A 30 -8.76 6.19 2.44
N MET A 31 -8.86 4.90 2.74
CA MET A 31 -9.88 4.37 3.65
C MET A 31 -9.70 4.94 5.06
N GLU A 32 -8.47 5.06 5.55
CA GLU A 32 -8.16 5.68 6.85
C GLU A 32 -8.63 7.14 6.90
N ARG A 33 -8.28 7.94 5.88
CA ARG A 33 -8.75 9.34 5.79
C ARG A 33 -10.28 9.45 5.72
N GLN A 34 -10.93 8.54 4.98
CA GLN A 34 -12.39 8.51 4.90
C GLN A 34 -13.04 8.09 6.22
N ALA A 35 -12.45 7.12 6.93
CA ALA A 35 -12.91 6.68 8.24
C ALA A 35 -12.84 7.84 9.24
N LEU A 36 -11.69 8.51 9.34
CA LEU A 36 -11.52 9.69 10.20
C LEU A 36 -12.55 10.78 9.88
N ARG A 37 -12.72 11.12 8.60
CA ARG A 37 -13.73 12.10 8.19
C ARG A 37 -15.15 11.70 8.61
N ARG A 38 -15.52 10.43 8.46
CA ARG A 38 -16.87 9.96 8.83
C ARG A 38 -17.08 9.92 10.34
N VAL A 39 -16.04 9.63 11.11
CA VAL A 39 -16.06 9.76 12.57
C VAL A 39 -16.31 11.20 12.98
N ASP A 40 -15.58 12.16 12.40
CA ASP A 40 -15.75 13.59 12.70
C ASP A 40 -17.16 14.11 12.38
N LEU A 41 -17.80 13.56 11.36
CA LEU A 41 -19.16 13.90 10.94
C LEU A 41 -20.25 13.17 11.75
N GLY A 42 -19.88 12.19 12.59
CA GLY A 42 -20.83 11.36 13.33
C GLY A 42 -21.60 10.35 12.47
N ASP A 43 -21.09 10.03 11.28
CA ASP A 43 -21.72 9.14 10.30
C ASP A 43 -21.47 7.63 10.58
N LEU A 44 -20.72 7.31 11.64
CA LEU A 44 -20.38 5.94 12.05
C LEU A 44 -20.74 5.69 13.52
N SER A 45 -21.28 4.52 13.81
CA SER A 45 -21.41 4.03 15.19
C SER A 45 -20.06 3.58 15.74
N ASP A 46 -19.89 3.58 17.06
CA ASP A 46 -18.67 3.13 17.73
C ASP A 46 -18.24 1.72 17.27
N GLU A 47 -19.20 0.81 17.11
CA GLU A 47 -18.94 -0.55 16.62
C GLU A 47 -18.41 -0.56 15.18
N GLN A 48 -18.89 0.36 14.32
CA GLN A 48 -18.37 0.49 12.96
C GLN A 48 -16.94 1.04 12.96
N VAL A 49 -16.63 1.98 13.86
CA VAL A 49 -15.27 2.54 14.02
C VAL A 49 -14.30 1.45 14.45
N GLU A 50 -14.63 0.68 15.47
CA GLU A 50 -13.79 -0.45 15.94
C GLU A 50 -13.55 -1.48 14.85
N ARG A 51 -14.58 -1.80 14.06
CA ARG A 51 -14.50 -2.75 12.95
C ARG A 51 -13.59 -2.27 11.83
N ILE A 52 -13.66 -0.98 11.49
CA ILE A 52 -12.76 -0.37 10.51
C ILE A 52 -11.32 -0.40 11.03
N GLY A 53 -11.11 0.02 12.28
CA GLY A 53 -9.78 0.02 12.91
C GLY A 53 -9.13 -1.37 12.90
N SER A 54 -9.85 -2.39 13.37
CA SER A 54 -9.36 -3.77 13.38
C SER A 54 -9.07 -4.32 11.98
N THR A 55 -9.88 -3.96 10.98
CA THR A 55 -9.63 -4.35 9.58
C THR A 55 -8.36 -3.68 9.03
N LEU A 56 -8.14 -2.40 9.31
CA LEU A 56 -6.94 -1.67 8.87
C LEU A 56 -5.68 -2.21 9.57
N MET A 57 -5.76 -2.57 10.85
CA MET A 57 -4.66 -3.20 11.57
C MET A 57 -4.30 -4.57 10.99
N ALA A 58 -5.29 -5.39 10.69
CA ALA A 58 -5.06 -6.69 10.03
C ALA A 58 -4.44 -6.52 8.64
N LEU A 59 -4.86 -5.50 7.87
CA LEU A 59 -4.25 -5.19 6.59
C LEU A 59 -2.78 -4.79 6.73
N GLU A 60 -2.43 -3.93 7.72
CA GLU A 60 -1.04 -3.53 7.98
C GLU A 60 -0.15 -4.72 8.34
N GLU A 61 -0.67 -5.66 9.13
CA GLU A 61 0.05 -6.89 9.48
C GLU A 61 0.34 -7.75 8.23
N GLN A 62 -0.66 -7.94 7.37
CA GLN A 62 -0.48 -8.67 6.11
C GLN A 62 0.48 -7.95 5.14
N MET A 63 0.41 -6.61 5.08
CA MET A 63 1.35 -5.78 4.32
C MET A 63 2.78 -5.97 4.80
N THR A 64 2.99 -6.04 6.12
CA THR A 64 4.31 -6.31 6.71
C THR A 64 4.85 -7.68 6.27
N GLN A 65 4.04 -8.73 6.37
CA GLN A 65 4.44 -10.08 5.97
C GLN A 65 4.80 -10.17 4.48
N LEU A 66 4.02 -9.51 3.61
CA LEU A 66 4.28 -9.48 2.17
C LEU A 66 5.54 -8.67 1.83
N ARG A 67 5.75 -7.52 2.49
CA ARG A 67 6.98 -6.74 2.34
C ARG A 67 8.22 -7.56 2.69
N ASP A 68 8.19 -8.25 3.83
CA ASP A 68 9.29 -9.11 4.28
C ASP A 68 9.55 -10.26 3.29
N TYR A 69 8.49 -10.90 2.79
CA TYR A 69 8.60 -11.98 1.81
C TYR A 69 9.28 -11.54 0.50
N PHE A 70 8.96 -10.33 0.01
CA PHE A 70 9.54 -9.78 -1.23
C PHE A 70 10.84 -8.97 -1.01
N GLY A 71 11.33 -8.87 0.23
CA GLY A 71 12.50 -8.04 0.57
C GLY A 71 12.28 -6.57 0.20
N LEU A 72 11.09 -6.05 0.50
CA LEU A 72 10.69 -4.67 0.26
C LEU A 72 10.69 -3.88 1.56
N SER A 73 11.23 -2.68 1.49
CA SER A 73 11.14 -1.67 2.53
C SER A 73 9.88 -0.80 2.33
N PRO A 74 9.41 -0.06 3.35
CA PRO A 74 8.29 0.86 3.20
C PRO A 74 8.53 1.93 2.11
N GLU A 75 9.76 2.39 1.98
CA GLU A 75 10.23 3.35 0.98
C GLU A 75 10.17 2.81 -0.45
N ASP A 76 10.33 1.49 -0.66
CA ASP A 76 10.14 0.86 -1.98
C ASP A 76 8.68 0.99 -2.47
N LEU A 77 7.71 1.18 -1.57
CA LEU A 77 6.31 1.34 -1.93
C LEU A 77 5.97 2.74 -2.41
N ASN A 78 6.83 3.74 -2.20
CA ASN A 78 6.52 5.10 -2.66
C ASN A 78 7.06 5.36 -4.07
N LEU A 79 6.28 4.95 -5.07
CA LEU A 79 6.62 5.10 -6.48
C LEU A 79 6.78 6.58 -6.86
N ASP A 80 7.92 6.93 -7.44
CA ASP A 80 8.15 8.23 -8.08
C ASP A 80 7.48 8.26 -9.46
N LEU A 81 6.50 9.14 -9.62
CA LEU A 81 5.77 9.35 -10.87
C LEU A 81 6.37 10.48 -11.72
N GLY A 82 7.58 10.95 -11.39
CA GLY A 82 8.30 12.00 -12.08
C GLY A 82 7.67 13.38 -11.81
N PRO A 83 7.07 14.05 -12.81
CA PRO A 83 6.49 15.38 -12.62
C PRO A 83 5.31 15.42 -11.64
N LEU A 84 4.68 14.28 -11.35
CA LEU A 84 3.61 14.17 -10.35
C LEU A 84 4.14 13.94 -8.92
N GLY A 85 5.44 13.70 -8.77
CA GLY A 85 6.07 13.39 -7.49
C GLY A 85 5.74 11.98 -6.98
N PRO A 86 5.95 11.72 -5.68
CA PRO A 86 5.66 10.42 -5.07
C PRO A 86 4.15 10.11 -5.09
N LEU A 87 3.80 8.86 -5.37
CA LEU A 87 2.41 8.40 -5.39
C LEU A 87 1.78 8.41 -3.99
N LEU A 88 2.55 8.02 -2.96
CA LEU A 88 2.10 8.06 -1.58
C LEU A 88 2.47 9.41 -0.95
N PRO A 89 1.52 10.09 -0.26
CA PRO A 89 1.83 11.29 0.49
C PRO A 89 2.94 11.03 1.50
N THR A 90 3.88 11.97 1.58
CA THR A 90 4.90 12.01 2.63
C THR A 90 4.30 12.82 3.77
N ASP A 91 3.79 12.15 4.80
CA ASP A 91 3.28 12.81 6.01
C ASP A 91 4.40 13.54 6.78
#